data_AF-A0A7Y2B7L8-F1
#
_entry.id   AF-A0A7Y2B7L8-F1
#
_cell.length_a   1.000
_cell.length_b   1.000
_cell.length_c   1.000
_cell.angle_alpha   90.00
_cell.angle_beta   90.00
_cell.angle_gamma   90.00
#
_symmetry.space_group_name_H-M   'P 1'
#
loop_
_entity.id
_entity.type
_entity.pdbx_description
1 polymer ?
#
loop_
_entity_poly.entity_id
_entity_poly.type
_entity_poly.pdbx_seq_one_letter_code
_entity_poly.pdbx_strand_id
1 'polypeptide(L)'
;MMQKGDWQLRLMAYLDNELSPVDRKAFEEEMAQNREIRLEMEKLQTVKNMTTRIAFTDLEDADWKHYWRGIYNRTEQTVGWVLLSAGAIILSVYGLYHILQDLWLDTSVPFVIRAGLFAFLAGLVILLVSVARHRLHTAKKDPYRGVTR
;
A
#
# COMPACT_ATOMS: atom_id res chain seq x y z
N MET A 1 13.49 -44.79 37.98
CA MET A 1 14.14 -43.77 37.14
C MET A 1 13.13 -43.38 36.07
N MET A 2 12.60 -42.15 36.08
CA MET A 2 11.68 -41.71 35.04
C MET A 2 12.39 -41.65 33.68
N GLN A 3 11.69 -42.06 32.63
CA GLN A 3 12.19 -41.98 31.27
C GLN A 3 12.21 -40.53 30.82
N LYS A 4 13.29 -40.09 30.17
CA LYS A 4 13.53 -38.67 29.83
C LYS A 4 12.39 -38.02 29.02
N GLY A 5 11.64 -38.80 28.24
CA GLY A 5 10.52 -38.31 27.44
C GLY A 5 9.28 -37.91 28.25
N ASP A 6 9.00 -38.57 29.37
CA ASP A 6 7.73 -38.40 30.09
C ASP A 6 7.67 -37.06 30.84
N TRP A 7 8.79 -36.64 31.46
CA TRP A 7 8.83 -35.36 32.18
C TRP A 7 8.93 -34.17 31.22
N GLN A 8 9.50 -34.35 30.04
CA GLN A 8 9.54 -33.31 29.00
C GLN A 8 8.14 -32.98 28.48
N LEU A 9 7.31 -34.01 28.27
CA LEU A 9 5.90 -33.82 27.88
C LEU A 9 5.12 -33.07 28.96
N ARG A 10 5.32 -33.43 30.24
CA ARG A 10 4.71 -32.73 31.38
C ARG A 10 5.20 -31.29 31.52
N LEU A 11 6.47 -31.01 31.19
CA LEU A 11 7.03 -29.65 31.20
C LEU A 11 6.37 -28.76 30.13
N MET A 12 6.16 -29.28 28.92
CA MET A 12 5.46 -28.56 27.84
C MET A 12 4.00 -28.31 28.22
N ALA A 13 3.29 -29.34 28.70
CA ALA A 13 1.92 -29.23 29.18
C ALA A 13 1.79 -28.24 30.36
N TYR A 14 2.81 -28.15 31.23
CA TYR A 14 2.86 -27.13 32.29
C TYR A 14 2.99 -25.71 31.73
N LEU A 15 3.87 -25.52 30.73
CA LEU A 15 4.13 -24.23 30.09
C LEU A 15 2.92 -23.68 29.32
N ASP A 16 2.12 -24.58 28.74
CA ASP A 16 0.90 -24.30 27.99
C ASP A 16 -0.37 -24.34 28.85
N ASN A 17 -0.22 -24.59 30.16
CA ASN A 17 -1.30 -24.63 31.15
C ASN A 17 -2.37 -25.71 30.87
N GLU A 18 -1.94 -26.86 30.32
CA GLU A 18 -2.79 -28.01 29.97
C GLU A 18 -2.84 -29.09 31.07
N LEU A 19 -2.00 -28.98 32.11
CA LEU A 19 -2.02 -29.91 33.24
C LEU A 19 -3.25 -29.71 34.14
N SER A 20 -3.81 -30.83 34.62
CA SER A 20 -4.85 -30.80 35.65
C SER A 20 -4.32 -30.18 36.95
N PRO A 21 -5.18 -29.61 37.82
CA PRO A 21 -4.75 -29.01 39.09
C PRO A 21 -4.00 -29.98 40.02
N VAL A 22 -4.31 -31.27 39.93
CA VAL A 22 -3.67 -32.33 40.73
C VAL A 22 -2.29 -32.65 40.17
N ASP A 23 -2.19 -32.85 38.85
CA ASP A 23 -0.92 -33.18 38.18
C ASP A 23 0.06 -32.02 38.20
N ARG A 24 -0.45 -30.79 38.17
CA ARG A 24 0.33 -29.56 38.29
C ARG A 24 1.06 -29.48 39.63
N LYS A 25 0.36 -29.72 40.75
CA LYS A 25 0.99 -29.70 42.09
C LYS A 25 2.04 -30.80 42.23
N ALA A 26 1.74 -32.01 41.76
CA ALA A 26 2.70 -33.11 41.77
C ALA A 26 3.95 -32.79 40.93
N PHE A 27 3.77 -32.13 39.79
CA PHE A 27 4.88 -31.70 38.93
C PHE A 27 5.71 -30.56 39.54
N GLU A 28 5.07 -29.62 40.25
CA GLU A 28 5.77 -28.53 40.95
C GLU A 28 6.63 -29.05 42.10
N GLU A 29 6.14 -30.03 42.86
CA GLU A 29 6.91 -30.73 43.91
C GLU A 29 8.11 -31.47 43.33
N GLU A 30 7.92 -32.14 42.20
CA GLU A 30 8.97 -32.87 41.49
C GLU A 30 10.05 -31.92 40.91
N MET A 31 9.62 -30.80 40.34
CA MET A 31 10.50 -29.73 39.86
C MET A 31 11.31 -29.09 41.01
N ALA A 32 10.73 -28.98 42.21
CA ALA A 32 11.45 -28.50 43.39
C ALA A 32 12.59 -29.45 43.82
N GLN A 33 12.45 -30.75 43.56
CA GLN A 33 13.43 -31.76 43.93
C GLN A 33 14.44 -32.05 42.82
N ASN A 34 14.09 -31.83 41.54
CA ASN A 34 14.94 -32.17 40.40
C ASN A 34 15.59 -30.93 39.73
N ARG A 35 16.92 -30.88 39.72
CA ARG A 35 17.70 -29.79 39.11
C ARG A 35 17.60 -29.77 37.57
N GLU A 36 17.45 -30.92 36.92
CA GLU A 36 17.40 -31.02 35.45
C GLU A 36 16.14 -30.36 34.89
N ILE A 37 14.99 -30.60 35.51
CA ILE A 37 13.70 -30.03 35.12
C ILE A 37 13.72 -28.50 35.23
N ARG A 38 14.31 -27.96 36.31
CA ARG A 38 14.44 -26.51 36.51
C ARG A 38 15.27 -25.84 35.42
N LEU A 39 16.41 -26.43 35.07
CA LEU A 39 17.29 -25.88 34.03
C LEU A 39 16.60 -25.86 32.67
N GLU A 40 15.79 -26.88 32.37
CA GLU A 40 15.05 -26.92 31.11
C GLU A 40 13.89 -25.92 31.07
N MET A 41 13.19 -25.73 32.19
CA MET A 41 12.15 -24.69 32.32
C MET A 41 12.71 -23.29 32.08
N GLU A 42 13.88 -22.97 32.63
CA GLU A 42 14.52 -21.66 32.47
C GLU A 42 14.89 -21.36 31.01
N LYS A 43 15.38 -22.37 30.27
CA LYS A 43 15.66 -22.24 28.83
C LYS A 43 14.38 -21.96 28.03
N LEU A 44 13.31 -22.72 28.29
CA LEU A 44 12.04 -22.56 27.57
C LEU A 44 11.38 -21.21 27.88
N GLN A 45 11.43 -20.74 29.13
CA GLN A 45 10.97 -19.41 29.51
C GLN A 45 11.77 -18.31 28.79
N THR A 46 13.09 -18.47 28.64
CA THR A 46 13.93 -17.52 27.93
C THR A 46 13.52 -17.39 26.46
N VAL A 47 13.31 -18.52 25.78
CA VAL A 47 12.84 -18.53 24.37
C VAL A 47 11.45 -17.91 24.26
N LYS A 48 10.50 -18.27 25.15
CA LYS A 48 9.16 -17.69 25.19
C LYS A 48 9.21 -16.17 25.33
N ASN A 49 10.01 -15.66 26.27
CA ASN A 49 10.15 -14.22 26.52
C ASN A 49 10.78 -13.47 25.35
N MET A 50 11.74 -14.07 24.64
CA MET A 50 12.32 -13.49 23.43
C MET A 50 11.29 -13.42 22.30
N THR A 51 10.53 -14.50 22.08
CA THR A 51 9.49 -14.55 21.04
C THR A 51 8.33 -13.62 21.35
N THR A 52 7.89 -13.52 22.61
CA THR A 52 6.83 -12.57 23.03
C THR A 52 7.26 -11.12 22.80
N ARG A 53 8.54 -10.77 22.99
CA ARG A 53 9.05 -9.43 22.66
C ARG A 53 9.08 -9.14 21.16
N ILE A 54 9.20 -10.17 20.32
CA ILE A 54 9.16 -10.04 18.85
C ILE A 54 7.70 -9.95 18.36
N ALA A 55 6.78 -10.67 19.00
CA ALA A 55 5.36 -10.71 18.65
C ALA A 55 4.61 -9.39 18.91
N PHE A 56 5.18 -8.46 19.68
CA PHE A 56 4.60 -7.15 19.99
C PHE A 56 5.12 -6.00 19.12
N THR A 57 5.67 -6.29 17.94
CA THR A 57 5.75 -5.28 16.88
C THR A 57 4.42 -5.34 16.13
N ASP A 58 3.41 -4.67 16.69
CA ASP A 58 2.09 -4.38 16.10
C ASP A 58 2.28 -3.67 14.74
N LEU A 59 2.57 -4.45 13.70
CA LEU A 59 2.74 -4.01 12.32
C LEU A 59 1.39 -3.87 11.57
N GLU A 60 0.26 -4.21 12.18
CA GLU A 60 -0.90 -4.61 11.37
C GLU A 60 -1.96 -3.52 11.11
N ASP A 61 -2.11 -2.48 11.93
CA ASP A 61 -3.20 -1.50 11.72
C ASP A 61 -2.78 -0.07 11.35
N ALA A 62 -1.61 0.38 11.83
CA ALA A 62 -1.14 1.74 11.57
C ALA A 62 -0.58 1.91 10.15
N ASP A 63 0.15 0.91 9.67
CA ASP A 63 0.83 0.97 8.37
C ASP A 63 -0.12 0.66 7.20
N TRP A 64 -1.10 -0.21 7.39
CA TRP A 64 -2.08 -0.57 6.35
C TRP A 64 -2.95 0.62 5.93
N LYS A 65 -3.42 1.42 6.90
CA LYS A 65 -4.19 2.66 6.63
C LYS A 65 -3.35 3.74 5.96
N HIS A 66 -2.05 3.80 6.23
CA HIS A 66 -1.16 4.80 5.64
C HIS A 66 -0.82 4.44 4.17
N TYR A 67 -0.59 3.15 3.91
CA TYR A 67 -0.28 2.65 2.56
C TYR A 67 -1.46 2.85 1.59
N TRP A 68 -2.68 2.54 2.02
CA TRP A 68 -3.88 2.69 1.18
C TRP A 68 -4.21 4.15 0.87
N ARG A 69 -4.03 5.08 1.83
CA ARG A 69 -4.39 6.49 1.64
C ARG A 69 -3.43 7.23 0.68
N GLY A 70 -2.15 6.85 0.68
CA GLY A 70 -1.14 7.43 -0.21
C GLY A 70 -1.25 6.96 -1.67
N ILE A 71 -1.73 5.73 -1.89
CA ILE A 71 -1.85 5.13 -3.21
C ILE A 71 -3.16 5.55 -3.88
N TYR A 72 -4.29 5.49 -3.17
CA TYR A 72 -5.61 5.71 -3.76
C TYR A 72 -5.81 7.14 -4.28
N ASN A 73 -5.36 8.16 -3.54
CA ASN A 73 -5.47 9.56 -3.97
C ASN A 73 -4.53 9.94 -5.14
N ARG A 74 -3.46 9.16 -5.36
CA ARG A 74 -2.42 9.47 -6.35
C ARG A 74 -2.72 8.84 -7.72
N THR A 75 -3.35 7.67 -7.72
CA THR A 75 -3.71 6.93 -8.93
C THR A 75 -4.91 7.56 -9.64
N GLU A 76 -5.96 7.96 -8.92
CA GLU A 76 -7.15 8.57 -9.56
C GLU A 76 -6.81 9.83 -10.35
N GLN A 77 -6.03 10.75 -9.77
CA GLN A 77 -5.70 12.00 -10.44
C GLN A 77 -4.80 11.76 -11.66
N THR A 78 -3.80 10.88 -11.54
CA THR A 78 -2.86 10.63 -12.64
C THR A 78 -3.57 9.95 -13.82
N VAL A 79 -4.42 8.95 -13.55
CA VAL A 79 -5.16 8.22 -14.58
C VAL A 79 -6.15 9.13 -15.30
N GLY A 80 -6.87 9.98 -14.56
CA GLY A 80 -7.80 10.95 -15.15
C GLY A 80 -7.12 11.90 -16.14
N TRP A 81 -5.94 12.42 -15.81
CA TRP A 81 -5.20 13.30 -16.72
C TRP A 81 -4.60 12.58 -17.93
N VAL A 82 -4.13 11.34 -17.76
CA VAL A 82 -3.66 10.52 -18.89
C VAL A 82 -4.82 10.30 -19.88
N LEU A 83 -5.99 9.90 -19.38
CA LEU A 83 -7.17 9.69 -20.22
C LEU A 83 -7.61 10.98 -20.92
N LEU A 84 -7.61 12.10 -20.21
CA LEU A 84 -7.98 13.41 -20.75
C LEU A 84 -7.00 13.88 -21.83
N SER A 85 -5.69 13.66 -21.64
CA SER A 85 -4.67 13.97 -22.63
C SER A 85 -4.80 13.09 -23.88
N ALA A 86 -5.07 11.79 -23.71
CA ALA A 86 -5.26 10.87 -24.82
C ALA A 86 -6.52 11.23 -25.62
N GLY A 87 -7.64 11.52 -24.95
CA GLY A 87 -8.87 11.96 -25.59
C GLY A 87 -8.69 13.28 -26.36
N ALA A 88 -7.96 14.23 -25.79
CA ALA A 88 -7.63 15.49 -26.45
C ALA A 88 -6.79 15.29 -27.73
N ILE A 89 -5.80 14.40 -27.69
CA ILE A 89 -4.98 14.07 -28.88
C ILE A 89 -5.86 13.47 -29.97
N ILE A 90 -6.71 12.49 -29.62
CA ILE A 90 -7.62 11.84 -30.57
C ILE A 90 -8.57 12.86 -31.19
N LEU A 91 -9.21 13.72 -30.39
CA LEU A 91 -10.12 14.76 -30.89
C LEU A 91 -9.40 15.78 -31.76
N SER A 92 -8.16 16.15 -31.41
CA SER A 92 -7.36 17.09 -32.20
C SER A 92 -6.98 16.48 -33.57
N VAL A 93 -6.56 15.22 -33.59
CA VAL A 93 -6.23 14.50 -34.83
C VAL A 93 -7.47 14.32 -35.70
N TYR A 94 -8.60 13.95 -35.10
CA TYR A 94 -9.87 13.80 -35.82
C TYR A 94 -10.37 15.13 -36.40
N GLY A 95 -10.32 16.20 -35.61
CA GLY A 95 -10.65 17.55 -36.06
C GLY A 95 -9.74 18.00 -37.19
N LEU A 96 -8.44 17.75 -37.07
CA LEU A 96 -7.47 18.08 -38.13
C LEU A 96 -7.71 17.29 -39.41
N TYR A 97 -8.05 16.01 -39.29
CA TYR A 97 -8.39 15.16 -40.43
C TYR A 97 -9.61 15.71 -41.21
N HIS A 98 -10.68 16.06 -40.50
CA HIS A 98 -11.87 16.67 -41.10
C HIS A 98 -11.55 18.01 -41.76
N ILE A 99 -10.75 18.85 -41.11
CA ILE A 99 -10.32 20.13 -41.68
C ILE A 99 -9.54 19.92 -42.97
N LEU A 100 -8.61 18.95 -42.99
CA LEU A 100 -7.84 18.62 -44.20
C LEU A 100 -8.74 18.06 -45.31
N GLN A 101 -9.74 17.25 -44.97
CA GLN A 101 -10.74 16.78 -45.93
C GLN A 101 -11.56 17.94 -46.51
N ASP A 102 -12.12 18.79 -45.66
CA ASP A 102 -12.94 19.94 -46.09
C ASP A 102 -12.10 20.99 -46.85
N LEU A 103 -10.82 21.16 -46.51
CA LEU A 103 -9.89 22.00 -47.29
C LEU A 103 -9.63 21.45 -48.68
N TRP A 104 -9.52 20.13 -48.82
CA TRP A 104 -9.22 19.48 -50.10
C TRP A 104 -10.45 19.31 -50.98
N LEU A 105 -11.64 19.14 -50.39
CA LEU A 105 -12.87 18.82 -51.11
C LEU A 105 -13.74 20.05 -51.40
N ASP A 106 -13.66 21.13 -50.61
CA ASP A 106 -14.59 22.25 -50.76
C ASP A 106 -13.88 23.63 -50.79
N THR A 107 -13.97 24.30 -51.94
CA THR A 107 -13.40 25.64 -52.18
C THR A 107 -14.28 26.76 -51.59
N SER A 108 -15.46 26.43 -51.04
CA SER A 108 -16.45 27.40 -50.57
C SER A 108 -16.18 27.97 -49.16
N VAL A 109 -15.30 27.36 -48.37
CA VAL A 109 -15.04 27.80 -46.99
C VAL A 109 -14.08 29.00 -46.94
N PRO A 110 -14.48 30.15 -46.38
CA PRO A 110 -13.62 31.33 -46.24
C PRO A 110 -12.35 31.04 -45.43
N PHE A 111 -11.21 31.58 -45.88
CA PHE A 111 -9.92 31.43 -45.22
C PHE A 111 -9.93 31.81 -43.73
N VAL A 112 -10.73 32.81 -43.35
CA VAL A 112 -10.87 33.26 -41.96
C VAL A 112 -11.43 32.18 -41.03
N ILE A 113 -12.42 31.41 -41.49
CA ILE A 113 -13.00 30.31 -40.70
C ILE A 113 -11.97 29.20 -40.52
N ARG A 114 -11.21 28.89 -41.58
CA ARG A 114 -10.12 27.90 -41.54
C ARG A 114 -9.05 28.28 -40.52
N ALA A 115 -8.58 29.53 -40.58
CA ALA A 115 -7.58 30.05 -39.65
C ALA A 115 -8.10 30.12 -38.20
N GLY A 116 -9.36 30.53 -37.99
CA GLY A 116 -10.00 30.58 -36.68
C GLY A 116 -10.13 29.20 -36.04
N LEU A 117 -10.48 28.18 -36.83
CA LEU A 117 -10.61 26.81 -36.36
C LEU A 117 -9.25 26.20 -35.98
N PHE A 118 -8.21 26.45 -36.79
CA PHE A 118 -6.84 26.07 -36.46
C PHE A 118 -6.35 26.76 -35.17
N ALA A 119 -6.57 28.07 -35.03
CA ALA A 119 -6.21 28.81 -33.84
C ALA A 119 -6.96 28.32 -32.60
N PHE A 120 -8.23 27.96 -32.74
CA PHE A 120 -9.04 27.40 -31.66
C PHE A 120 -8.52 26.03 -31.21
N LEU A 121 -8.26 25.11 -32.14
CA LEU A 121 -7.71 23.79 -31.83
C LEU A 121 -6.31 23.88 -31.23
N ALA A 122 -5.43 24.69 -31.82
CA ALA A 122 -4.10 24.93 -31.29
C ALA A 122 -4.17 25.53 -29.88
N GLY A 123 -5.07 26.50 -29.65
CA GLY A 123 -5.33 27.10 -28.35
C GLY A 123 -5.80 26.06 -27.33
N LEU A 124 -6.71 25.16 -27.73
CA LEU A 124 -7.22 24.08 -26.89
C LEU A 124 -6.08 23.13 -26.47
N VAL A 125 -5.24 22.71 -27.43
CA VAL A 125 -4.07 21.86 -27.15
C VAL A 125 -3.09 22.56 -26.23
N ILE A 126 -2.76 23.83 -26.47
CA ILE A 126 -1.86 24.62 -25.62
C ILE A 126 -2.42 24.74 -24.20
N LEU A 127 -3.71 25.02 -24.05
CA LEU A 127 -4.36 25.15 -22.74
C LEU A 127 -4.30 23.82 -21.98
N LEU A 128 -4.59 22.71 -22.66
CA LEU A 128 -4.54 21.37 -22.10
C LEU A 128 -3.13 20.97 -21.67
N VAL A 129 -2.11 21.24 -22.50
CA VAL A 129 -0.71 21.00 -22.17
C VAL A 129 -0.25 21.90 -21.02
N SER A 130 -0.69 23.15 -20.98
CA SER A 130 -0.39 24.10 -19.91
C SER A 130 -0.96 23.62 -18.57
N VAL A 131 -2.22 23.19 -18.55
CA VAL A 131 -2.88 22.63 -17.37
C VAL A 131 -2.18 21.35 -16.92
N ALA A 132 -1.89 20.43 -17.85
CA ALA A 132 -1.15 19.21 -17.56
C ALA A 132 0.23 19.49 -16.96
N ARG A 133 1.02 20.39 -17.58
CA ARG A 133 2.35 20.78 -17.11
C ARG A 133 2.31 21.44 -15.73
N HIS A 134 1.40 22.39 -15.54
CA HIS A 134 1.25 23.11 -14.28
C HIS A 134 0.92 22.13 -13.15
N ARG A 135 -0.02 21.21 -13.38
CA ARG A 135 -0.44 20.23 -12.36
C ARG A 135 0.62 19.17 -12.07
N LEU A 136 1.37 18.71 -13.07
CA LEU A 136 2.52 17.81 -12.88
C LEU A 136 3.61 18.48 -12.01
N HIS A 137 3.81 19.78 -12.15
CA HIS A 137 4.74 20.54 -11.32
C HIS A 137 4.23 20.70 -9.87
N THR A 138 2.94 21.03 -9.69
CA THR A 138 2.34 21.15 -8.35
C THR A 138 2.31 19.81 -7.61
N ALA A 139 2.02 18.71 -8.32
CA ALA A 139 2.02 17.36 -7.72
C ALA A 139 3.40 16.92 -7.19
N LYS A 140 4.50 17.48 -7.72
CA LYS A 140 5.87 17.23 -7.24
C LYS A 140 6.29 18.17 -6.10
N LYS A 141 5.66 19.33 -5.95
CA LYS A 141 6.03 20.39 -5.01
C LYS A 141 4.90 20.71 -4.02
N ASP A 142 4.22 19.70 -3.49
CA ASP A 142 3.22 19.94 -2.44
C ASP A 142 3.85 19.70 -1.05
N PRO A 143 4.34 20.77 -0.36
CA PRO A 143 4.95 20.68 0.95
C PRO A 143 3.96 20.46 2.10
N TYR A 144 2.64 20.39 1.84
CA TYR A 144 1.62 20.12 2.85
C TYR A 144 1.14 18.66 2.85
N ARG A 145 1.83 17.75 2.15
CA ARG A 145 1.60 16.29 2.26
C ARG A 145 2.09 15.76 3.61
N GLY A 146 1.25 15.80 4.63
CA GLY A 146 1.47 15.06 5.88
C GLY A 146 1.12 15.78 7.19
N VAL A 147 0.59 17.01 7.14
CA VAL A 147 0.20 17.70 8.37
C VAL A 147 -1.16 17.16 8.85
N THR A 148 -1.10 16.15 9.71
CA THR A 148 -2.23 15.71 10.54
C THR A 148 -2.35 16.70 11.69
N ARG A 149 -3.52 17.34 11.84
CA ARG A 149 -3.82 18.26 12.95
C ARG A 149 -4.47 17.50 14.10
#